data_AF-A0A383C6K4-F1
#
_entry.id   AF-A0A383C6K4-F1
#
_cell.length_a   1.000
_cell.length_b   1.000
_cell.length_c   1.000
_cell.angle_alpha   90.00
_cell.angle_beta   90.00
_cell.angle_gamma   90.00
#
_symmetry.space_group_name_H-M   'P 1'
#
loop_
_entity.id
_entity.type
_entity.pdbx_description
1 polymer ?
#
loop_
_entity_poly.entity_id
_entity_poly.type
_entity_poly.pdbx_seq_one_letter_code
_entity_poly.pdbx_strand_id
1 'polypeptide(L)'
;MTTTSRTDVRLVGHLMRRAAFGAPAWRLEQLAESSYEDLVEDLLDVDSQVRPAEDLLERFHAEHADEENNKFTSARWFFRMINSPRVLEEKVALFWHNRLATGIAKSNVNLMMRQHLTVLRDYGMGNYRELLHQISHDPAMLWWLDQQMNHAGAVNENYGRELLELF
;
A
#
# COMPACT_ATOMS: atom_id res chain seq x y z
N MET A 1 21.48 -29.83 17.91
CA MET A 1 21.09 -28.70 18.77
C MET A 1 21.18 -27.44 17.93
N THR A 2 20.09 -27.03 17.30
CA THR A 2 20.00 -25.73 16.62
C THR A 2 19.77 -24.70 17.72
N THR A 3 20.77 -23.86 18.00
CA THR A 3 20.63 -22.70 18.86
C THR A 3 19.65 -21.75 18.20
N THR A 4 18.38 -21.74 18.65
CA THR A 4 17.42 -20.71 18.27
C THR A 4 17.96 -19.37 18.76
N SER A 5 18.53 -18.57 17.87
CA SER A 5 19.03 -17.25 18.21
C SER A 5 17.85 -16.33 18.46
N ARG A 6 17.62 -15.97 19.72
CA ARG A 6 16.56 -15.06 20.13
C ARG A 6 16.96 -13.61 19.84
N THR A 7 16.07 -12.83 19.23
CA THR A 7 16.29 -11.41 18.93
C THR A 7 15.91 -10.52 20.12
N ASP A 8 16.60 -9.40 20.33
CA ASP A 8 16.18 -8.41 21.33
C ASP A 8 14.81 -7.83 20.95
N VAL A 9 13.82 -7.94 21.84
CA VAL A 9 12.46 -7.42 21.66
C VAL A 9 12.43 -5.93 21.31
N ARG A 10 13.40 -5.13 21.78
CA ARG A 10 13.51 -3.70 21.43
C ARG A 10 13.88 -3.51 19.96
N LEU A 11 14.75 -4.38 19.44
CA LEU A 11 15.14 -4.39 18.03
C LEU A 11 13.97 -4.83 17.16
N VAL A 12 13.24 -5.88 17.54
CA VAL A 12 12.00 -6.30 16.88
C VAL A 12 10.99 -5.16 16.85
N GLY A 13 10.79 -4.49 17.99
CA GLY A 13 9.90 -3.32 18.06
C GLY A 13 10.33 -2.18 17.13
N HIS A 14 11.63 -1.93 16.99
CA HIS A 14 12.14 -0.95 16.03
C HIS A 14 11.84 -1.36 14.58
N LEU A 15 12.13 -2.61 14.22
CA LEU A 15 11.83 -3.17 12.90
C LEU A 15 10.34 -3.02 12.57
N MET A 16 9.44 -3.45 13.46
CA MET A 16 7.99 -3.39 13.21
C MET A 16 7.45 -1.95 13.09
N ARG A 17 8.07 -0.95 13.72
CA ARG A 17 7.68 0.46 13.51
C ARG A 17 8.12 1.00 12.15
N ARG A 18 9.22 0.48 11.59
CA ARG A 18 9.78 0.93 10.30
C ARG A 18 9.18 0.17 9.13
N ALA A 19 9.12 -1.15 9.22
CA ALA A 19 8.66 -2.06 8.18
C ALA A 19 7.15 -2.35 8.22
N ALA A 20 6.48 -2.01 9.33
CA ALA A 20 5.04 -2.18 9.50
C ALA A 20 4.43 -0.94 10.20
N PHE A 21 3.29 -1.12 10.88
CA PHE A 21 2.61 -0.08 11.66
C PHE A 21 2.87 -0.19 13.17
N GLY A 22 3.92 -0.92 13.56
CA GLY A 22 4.13 -1.39 14.93
C GLY A 22 3.43 -2.74 15.18
N ALA A 23 3.51 -3.20 16.42
CA ALA A 23 2.82 -4.40 16.89
C ALA A 23 2.59 -4.32 18.41
N PRO A 24 1.55 -4.99 18.94
CA PRO A 24 1.33 -5.06 20.39
C PRO A 24 2.45 -5.84 21.09
N ALA A 25 2.67 -5.57 22.39
CA ALA A 25 3.77 -6.13 23.16
C ALA A 25 3.88 -7.66 23.07
N TRP A 26 2.76 -8.37 23.21
CA TRP A 26 2.71 -9.84 23.11
C TRP A 26 3.21 -10.36 21.76
N ARG A 27 2.94 -9.62 20.67
CA ARG A 27 3.38 -10.01 19.32
C ARG A 27 4.87 -9.75 19.14
N LEU A 28 5.39 -8.68 19.73
CA LEU A 28 6.83 -8.40 19.72
C LEU A 28 7.62 -9.46 20.47
N GLU A 29 7.10 -9.93 21.61
CA GLU A 29 7.70 -11.03 22.38
C GLU A 29 7.68 -12.34 21.58
N GLN A 30 6.57 -12.66 20.91
CA GLN A 30 6.48 -13.83 20.02
C GLN A 30 7.50 -13.74 18.87
N LEU A 31 7.58 -12.61 18.18
CA LEU A 31 8.51 -12.42 17.06
C LEU A 31 9.97 -12.49 17.54
N ALA A 32 10.26 -12.02 18.76
CA ALA A 32 11.60 -12.08 19.35
C ALA A 32 12.13 -13.51 19.53
N GLU A 33 11.27 -14.54 19.49
CA GLU A 33 11.68 -15.95 19.52
C GLU A 33 12.44 -16.39 18.26
N SER A 34 12.30 -15.65 17.14
CA SER A 34 12.99 -15.90 15.87
C SER A 34 14.28 -15.10 15.76
N SER A 35 15.17 -15.53 14.84
CA SER A 35 16.36 -14.73 14.49
C SER A 35 15.96 -13.44 13.77
N TYR A 36 16.84 -12.43 13.80
CA TYR A 36 16.52 -11.15 13.16
C TYR A 36 16.45 -11.31 11.63
N GLU A 37 17.33 -12.13 11.09
CA GLU A 37 17.42 -12.47 9.68
C GLU A 37 16.13 -13.16 9.20
N ASP A 38 15.64 -14.16 9.94
CA ASP A 38 14.38 -14.85 9.59
C ASP A 38 13.19 -13.87 9.61
N LEU A 39 13.15 -12.97 10.60
CA LEU A 39 12.09 -11.93 10.66
C LEU A 39 12.11 -10.99 9.45
N VAL A 40 13.30 -10.66 8.94
CA VAL A 40 13.43 -9.80 7.75
C VAL A 40 13.02 -10.55 6.50
N GLU A 41 13.46 -11.80 6.33
CA GLU A 41 13.07 -12.65 5.19
C GLU A 41 11.55 -12.87 5.18
N ASP A 42 10.94 -13.18 6.32
CA ASP A 42 9.49 -13.34 6.46
C ASP A 42 8.71 -12.07 6.08
N LEU A 43 9.26 -10.88 6.38
CA LEU A 43 8.64 -9.61 6.01
C LEU A 43 8.74 -9.33 4.50
N LEU A 44 9.84 -9.75 3.86
CA LEU A 44 10.07 -9.57 2.43
C LEU A 44 9.27 -10.57 1.59
N ASP A 45 9.08 -11.80 2.08
CA ASP A 45 8.27 -12.83 1.44
C ASP A 45 6.77 -12.61 1.65
N VAL A 46 6.25 -11.52 1.07
CA VAL A 46 4.83 -11.18 1.14
C VAL A 46 3.94 -12.19 0.45
N ASP A 47 4.46 -12.94 -0.53
CA ASP A 47 3.67 -13.88 -1.33
C ASP A 47 3.42 -15.21 -0.61
N SER A 48 4.22 -15.55 0.41
CA SER A 48 3.93 -16.66 1.33
C SER A 48 2.63 -16.49 2.13
N GLN A 49 2.19 -15.25 2.34
CA GLN A 49 1.01 -14.91 3.13
C GLN A 49 -0.18 -14.59 2.22
N VAL A 50 -1.42 -14.80 2.68
CA VAL A 50 -2.61 -14.47 1.87
C VAL A 50 -3.09 -13.05 2.18
N ARG A 51 -3.52 -12.31 1.16
CA ARG A 51 -4.19 -11.02 1.34
C ARG A 51 -5.52 -11.22 2.10
N PRO A 52 -5.89 -10.34 3.04
CA PRO A 52 -7.11 -10.52 3.83
C PRO A 52 -8.36 -10.51 2.92
N ALA A 53 -9.35 -11.32 3.28
CA ALA A 53 -10.61 -11.40 2.55
C ALA A 53 -11.45 -10.13 2.80
N GLU A 54 -11.60 -9.32 1.75
CA GLU A 54 -12.31 -8.03 1.83
C GLU A 54 -13.84 -8.19 1.67
N ASP A 55 -14.30 -9.36 1.21
CA ASP A 55 -15.72 -9.68 1.06
C ASP A 55 -16.43 -9.73 2.43
N LEU A 56 -15.74 -10.15 3.48
CA LEU A 56 -16.26 -10.12 4.84
C LEU A 56 -16.52 -8.68 5.32
N LEU A 57 -15.61 -7.75 4.98
CA LEU A 57 -15.77 -6.33 5.28
C LEU A 57 -16.96 -5.74 4.50
N GLU A 58 -17.07 -6.04 3.21
CA GLU A 58 -18.20 -5.61 2.36
C GLU A 58 -19.54 -6.14 2.91
N ARG A 59 -19.61 -7.42 3.29
CA ARG A 59 -20.85 -8.02 3.83
C ARG A 59 -21.24 -7.45 5.18
N PHE A 60 -20.27 -7.16 6.05
CA PHE A 60 -20.54 -6.60 7.36
C PHE A 60 -20.95 -5.13 7.27
N HIS A 61 -20.37 -4.38 6.32
CA HIS A 61 -20.69 -2.98 6.06
C HIS A 61 -21.37 -2.83 4.70
N ALA A 62 -22.52 -3.47 4.52
CA ALA A 62 -23.26 -3.44 3.26
C ALA A 62 -23.63 -2.02 2.82
N GLU A 63 -23.90 -1.10 3.76
CA GLU A 63 -24.12 0.32 3.43
C GLU A 63 -22.86 1.08 2.97
N HIS A 64 -21.69 0.49 3.16
CA HIS A 64 -20.41 1.01 2.69
C HIS A 64 -19.85 0.25 1.49
N ALA A 65 -20.35 -0.97 1.19
CA ALA A 65 -19.95 -1.75 0.02
C ALA A 65 -20.34 -1.10 -1.33
N ASP A 66 -21.04 0.02 -1.27
CA ASP A 66 -21.30 0.89 -2.41
C ASP A 66 -20.00 1.56 -2.91
N GLU A 67 -19.58 1.24 -4.13
CA GLU A 67 -18.45 1.90 -4.79
C GLU A 67 -18.70 3.41 -5.04
N GLU A 68 -19.90 3.93 -4.81
CA GLU A 68 -20.19 5.37 -4.82
C GLU A 68 -19.78 6.08 -3.51
N ASN A 69 -19.59 5.36 -2.39
CA ASN A 69 -19.22 5.96 -1.11
C ASN A 69 -17.72 6.27 -1.05
N ASN A 70 -17.34 7.54 -1.18
CA ASN A 70 -15.94 8.00 -1.22
C ASN A 70 -15.09 7.66 0.03
N LYS A 71 -15.70 7.18 1.11
CA LYS A 71 -15.00 6.73 2.32
C LYS A 71 -14.63 5.25 2.28
N PHE A 72 -15.26 4.45 1.43
CA PHE A 72 -15.12 3.00 1.50
C PHE A 72 -13.72 2.51 1.13
N THR A 73 -13.11 3.08 0.09
CA THR A 73 -11.73 2.72 -0.30
C THR A 73 -10.74 2.95 0.85
N SER A 74 -10.88 4.08 1.55
CA SER A 74 -10.07 4.39 2.73
C SER A 74 -10.33 3.41 3.87
N ALA A 75 -11.60 3.09 4.15
CA ALA A 75 -11.97 2.12 5.19
C ALA A 75 -11.41 0.72 4.89
N ARG A 76 -11.52 0.26 3.63
CA ARG A 76 -10.90 -0.99 3.17
C ARG A 76 -9.40 -0.98 3.38
N TRP A 77 -8.72 0.10 3.04
CA TRP A 77 -7.28 0.18 3.21
C TRP A 77 -6.88 0.14 4.69
N PHE A 78 -7.60 0.86 5.56
CA PHE A 78 -7.39 0.73 7.01
C PHE A 78 -7.61 -0.69 7.52
N PHE A 79 -8.66 -1.37 7.04
CA PHE A 79 -8.90 -2.77 7.37
C PHE A 79 -7.69 -3.64 6.99
N ARG A 80 -7.11 -3.46 5.80
CA ARG A 80 -5.87 -4.17 5.40
C ARG A 80 -4.68 -3.81 6.28
N MET A 81 -4.45 -2.51 6.57
CA MET A 81 -3.32 -2.08 7.41
C MET A 81 -3.40 -2.66 8.84
N ILE A 82 -4.60 -2.95 9.33
CA ILE A 82 -4.83 -3.54 10.66
C ILE A 82 -4.75 -5.07 10.63
N ASN A 83 -5.32 -5.72 9.61
CA ASN A 83 -5.58 -7.16 9.63
C ASN A 83 -4.72 -7.97 8.65
N SER A 84 -3.98 -7.33 7.74
CA SER A 84 -3.18 -8.04 6.75
C SER A 84 -1.93 -8.66 7.40
N PRO A 85 -1.63 -9.94 7.14
CA PRO A 85 -0.33 -10.50 7.47
C PRO A 85 0.79 -9.92 6.58
N ARG A 86 0.46 -9.39 5.40
CA ARG A 86 1.38 -8.70 4.48
C ARG A 86 1.60 -7.24 4.90
N VAL A 87 2.12 -7.02 6.10
CA VAL A 87 2.25 -5.66 6.66
C VAL A 87 3.23 -4.76 5.89
N LEU A 88 4.29 -5.34 5.33
CA LEU A 88 5.27 -4.60 4.53
C LEU A 88 4.68 -4.12 3.19
N GLU A 89 3.87 -4.96 2.52
CA GLU A 89 3.11 -4.61 1.30
C GLU A 89 2.30 -3.31 1.54
N GLU A 90 1.56 -3.23 2.65
CA GLU A 90 0.77 -2.04 2.97
C GLU A 90 1.59 -0.83 3.37
N LYS A 91 2.71 -1.05 4.07
CA LYS A 91 3.63 0.02 4.44
C LYS A 91 4.27 0.66 3.20
N VAL A 92 4.66 -0.17 2.23
CA VAL A 92 5.23 0.27 0.94
C VAL A 92 4.17 0.95 0.08
N ALA A 93 2.95 0.40 0.02
CA ALA A 93 1.85 1.07 -0.66
C ALA A 93 1.56 2.46 -0.07
N LEU A 94 1.60 2.60 1.27
CA LEU A 94 1.41 3.91 1.92
C LEU A 94 2.55 4.88 1.61
N PHE A 95 3.80 4.39 1.61
CA PHE A 95 4.95 5.18 1.21
C PHE A 95 4.80 5.71 -0.22
N TRP A 96 4.46 4.84 -1.17
CA TRP A 96 4.30 5.25 -2.56
C TRP A 96 3.08 6.14 -2.76
N HIS A 97 1.98 5.93 -2.06
CA HIS A 97 0.82 6.81 -2.14
C HIS A 97 1.12 8.22 -1.61
N ASN A 98 2.03 8.35 -0.63
CA ASN A 98 2.51 9.64 -0.17
C ASN A 98 3.36 10.35 -1.25
N ARG A 99 4.18 9.58 -1.98
CA ARG A 99 5.09 10.13 -3.00
C ARG A 99 4.38 10.41 -4.31
N LEU A 100 3.62 9.45 -4.82
CA LEU A 100 2.83 9.50 -6.05
C LEU A 100 1.40 9.89 -5.69
N ALA A 101 1.27 11.11 -5.14
CA ALA A 101 0.03 11.56 -4.52
C ALA A 101 -1.11 11.69 -5.54
N THR A 102 -2.24 11.07 -5.23
CA THR A 102 -3.54 11.25 -5.87
C THR A 102 -4.64 11.17 -4.80
N GLY A 103 -5.87 11.54 -5.12
CA GLY A 103 -6.92 11.58 -4.11
C GLY A 103 -8.34 11.63 -4.67
N ILE A 104 -9.26 11.05 -3.89
CA ILE A 104 -10.68 10.98 -4.25
C ILE A 104 -11.36 12.35 -4.31
N ALA A 105 -10.79 13.38 -3.68
CA ALA A 105 -11.31 14.73 -3.70
C ALA A 105 -11.42 15.31 -5.13
N LYS A 106 -10.60 14.83 -6.08
CA LYS A 106 -10.62 15.29 -7.47
C LYS A 106 -11.31 14.33 -8.43
N SER A 107 -11.13 13.01 -8.28
CA SER A 107 -11.79 12.03 -9.15
C SER A 107 -13.25 11.78 -8.77
N ASN A 108 -13.57 11.82 -7.47
CA ASN A 108 -14.84 11.39 -6.89
C ASN A 108 -15.31 9.99 -7.36
N VAL A 109 -14.36 9.11 -7.72
CA VAL A 109 -14.61 7.73 -8.17
C VAL A 109 -13.73 6.79 -7.34
N ASN A 110 -14.35 5.95 -6.51
CA ASN A 110 -13.63 5.02 -5.65
C ASN A 110 -12.89 3.95 -6.43
N LEU A 111 -13.48 3.43 -7.50
CA LEU A 111 -12.88 2.34 -8.27
C LEU A 111 -11.49 2.71 -8.78
N MET A 112 -11.30 3.97 -9.18
CA MET A 112 -9.99 4.50 -9.61
C MET A 112 -8.99 4.48 -8.45
N MET A 113 -9.40 4.91 -7.25
CA MET A 113 -8.55 4.88 -6.06
C MET A 113 -8.23 3.45 -5.60
N ARG A 114 -9.21 2.54 -5.69
CA ARG A 114 -9.03 1.12 -5.38
C ARG A 114 -8.01 0.50 -6.33
N GLN A 115 -8.12 0.77 -7.63
CA GLN A 115 -7.18 0.31 -8.63
C GLN A 115 -5.77 0.90 -8.40
N HIS A 116 -5.68 2.20 -8.08
CA HIS A 116 -4.40 2.84 -7.77
C HIS A 116 -3.69 2.14 -6.60
N LEU A 117 -4.39 1.86 -5.50
CA LEU A 117 -3.82 1.13 -4.37
C LEU A 117 -3.42 -0.30 -4.74
N THR A 118 -4.14 -0.96 -5.65
CA THR A 118 -3.74 -2.28 -6.18
C THR A 118 -2.42 -2.18 -6.95
N VAL A 119 -2.25 -1.19 -7.83
CA VAL A 119 -0.98 -0.95 -8.55
C VAL A 119 0.17 -0.74 -7.57
N LEU A 120 -0.02 0.06 -6.53
CA LEU A 120 1.02 0.29 -5.52
C LEU A 120 1.42 -0.98 -4.76
N ARG A 121 0.49 -1.91 -4.55
CA ARG A 121 0.77 -3.20 -3.89
C ARG A 121 1.48 -4.17 -4.82
N ASP A 122 0.97 -4.32 -6.04
CA ASP A 122 1.46 -5.31 -6.99
C ASP A 122 2.85 -4.94 -7.54
N TYR A 123 3.17 -3.64 -7.66
CA TYR A 123 4.42 -3.17 -8.25
C TYR A 123 5.35 -2.43 -7.26
N GLY A 124 4.85 -2.01 -6.09
CA GLY A 124 5.59 -1.12 -5.18
C GLY A 124 6.83 -1.75 -4.52
N MET A 125 6.86 -3.08 -4.38
CA MET A 125 8.03 -3.81 -3.86
C MET A 125 8.98 -4.27 -4.98
N GLY A 126 8.62 -4.04 -6.24
CA GLY A 126 9.34 -4.52 -7.41
C GLY A 126 10.20 -3.46 -8.10
N ASN A 127 10.20 -3.51 -9.43
CA ASN A 127 11.01 -2.62 -10.25
C ASN A 127 10.39 -1.21 -10.33
N TYR A 128 11.18 -0.19 -9.99
CA TYR A 128 10.72 1.20 -10.00
C TYR A 128 10.26 1.69 -11.38
N ARG A 129 10.93 1.28 -12.47
CA ARG A 129 10.50 1.62 -13.84
C ARG A 129 9.12 1.06 -14.13
N GLU A 130 8.87 -0.18 -13.73
CA GLU A 130 7.57 -0.81 -13.94
C GLU A 130 6.48 -0.12 -13.13
N LEU A 131 6.75 0.21 -11.85
CA LEU A 131 5.82 0.99 -11.03
C LEU A 131 5.44 2.32 -11.71
N LEU A 132 6.44 3.08 -12.19
CA LEU A 132 6.17 4.35 -12.88
C LEU A 132 5.37 4.15 -14.16
N HIS A 133 5.66 3.09 -14.93
CA HIS A 133 4.93 2.76 -16.14
C HIS A 133 3.46 2.38 -15.85
N GLN A 134 3.19 1.64 -14.77
CA GLN A 134 1.83 1.33 -14.37
C GLN A 134 1.09 2.58 -13.88
N ILE A 135 1.77 3.45 -13.14
CA ILE A 135 1.22 4.72 -12.65
C ILE A 135 0.93 5.70 -13.80
N SER A 136 1.69 5.67 -14.89
CA SER A 136 1.39 6.50 -16.07
C SER A 136 0.12 6.09 -16.80
N HIS A 137 -0.42 4.90 -16.52
CA HIS A 137 -1.68 4.39 -17.06
C HIS A 137 -2.79 4.31 -16.00
N ASP A 138 -2.49 4.66 -14.75
CA ASP A 138 -3.43 4.59 -13.64
C ASP A 138 -4.53 5.66 -13.80
N PRO A 139 -5.82 5.28 -13.82
CA PRO A 139 -6.91 6.24 -13.99
C PRO A 139 -6.92 7.34 -12.93
N ALA A 140 -6.64 7.01 -11.66
CA ALA A 140 -6.65 8.01 -10.59
C ALA A 140 -5.56 9.06 -10.81
N MET A 141 -4.36 8.65 -11.24
CA MET A 141 -3.25 9.55 -11.55
C MET A 141 -3.52 10.39 -12.80
N LEU A 142 -4.02 9.78 -13.87
CA LEU A 142 -4.36 10.48 -15.11
C LEU A 142 -5.39 11.59 -14.86
N TRP A 143 -6.43 11.30 -14.09
CA TRP A 143 -7.44 12.30 -13.72
C TRP A 143 -6.89 13.36 -12.76
N TRP A 144 -6.06 12.94 -11.80
CA TRP A 144 -5.45 13.84 -10.82
C TRP A 144 -4.61 14.93 -11.49
N LEU A 145 -3.96 14.61 -12.61
CA LEU A 145 -3.09 15.53 -13.34
C LEU A 145 -3.71 16.10 -14.62
N ASP A 146 -5.03 15.97 -14.76
CA ASP A 146 -5.83 16.53 -15.85
C ASP A 146 -5.49 15.97 -17.25
N GLN A 147 -4.97 14.75 -17.33
CA GLN A 147 -4.62 14.13 -18.61
C GLN A 147 -5.83 13.88 -19.51
N GLN A 148 -7.05 13.86 -18.96
CA GLN A 148 -8.30 13.85 -19.75
C GLN A 148 -8.49 15.13 -20.59
N MET A 149 -7.78 16.22 -20.27
CA MET A 149 -7.79 17.47 -21.04
C MET A 149 -6.68 17.54 -22.10
N ASN A 150 -5.85 16.50 -22.23
CA ASN A 150 -4.75 16.47 -23.18
C ASN A 150 -5.26 16.37 -24.64
N HIS A 151 -4.84 17.28 -25.51
CA HIS A 151 -5.22 17.25 -26.93
C HIS A 151 -4.12 17.83 -27.83
N ALA A 152 -4.12 17.46 -29.11
CA ALA A 152 -3.00 17.73 -30.04
C ALA A 152 -2.57 19.21 -30.13
N GLY A 153 -3.49 20.16 -29.95
CA GLY A 153 -3.20 21.60 -29.98
C GLY A 153 -2.74 22.22 -28.66
N ALA A 154 -2.83 21.50 -27.54
CA ALA A 154 -2.36 21.92 -26.22
C ALA A 154 -2.05 20.67 -25.38
N VAL A 155 -0.79 20.27 -25.41
CA VAL A 155 -0.33 19.09 -24.67
C VAL A 155 -0.38 19.40 -23.18
N ASN A 156 -0.97 18.50 -22.40
CA ASN A 156 -0.89 18.58 -20.95
C ASN A 156 0.46 17.97 -20.47
N GLU A 157 1.33 18.84 -19.94
CA GLU A 157 2.67 18.49 -19.48
C GLU A 157 2.72 18.14 -17.98
N ASN A 158 1.58 18.23 -17.28
CA ASN A 158 1.53 18.17 -15.83
C ASN A 158 2.10 16.85 -15.28
N TYR A 159 1.72 15.69 -15.84
CA TYR A 159 2.29 14.40 -15.41
C TYR A 159 3.82 14.36 -15.54
N GLY A 160 4.36 14.79 -16.68
CA GLY A 160 5.80 14.81 -16.90
C GLY A 160 6.53 15.74 -15.93
N ARG A 161 5.92 16.90 -15.63
CA ARG A 161 6.45 17.87 -14.67
C ARG A 161 6.43 17.33 -13.24
N GLU A 162 5.31 16.78 -12.78
CA GLU A 162 5.18 16.23 -11.43
C GLU A 162 6.18 15.10 -11.20
N LEU A 163 6.40 14.23 -12.19
CA LEU A 163 7.38 13.15 -12.12
C LEU A 163 8.83 13.64 -11.91
N LEU A 164 9.15 14.84 -12.36
CA LEU A 164 10.51 15.42 -12.27
C LEU A 164 10.68 16.43 -11.14
N GLU A 165 9.59 17.08 -10.69
CA GLU A 165 9.64 18.20 -9.74
C GLU A 165 9.07 17.88 -8.35
N LEU A 166 7.94 17.17 -8.30
CA LEU A 166 7.09 17.07 -7.11
C LEU A 166 6.97 15.63 -6.58
N PHE A 167 7.20 14.63 -7.43
CA PHE A 167 7.44 13.22 -7.10
C PHE A 167 8.92 12.85 -7.14
#